data_AF-A0A352DS69-F1
#
_entry.id   AF-A0A352DS69-F1
#
_cell.length_a   1.000
_cell.length_b   1.000
_cell.length_c   1.000
_cell.angle_alpha   90.00
_cell.angle_beta   90.00
_cell.angle_gamma   90.00
#
_symmetry.space_group_name_H-M   'P 1'
#
loop_
_entity.id
_entity.type
_entity.pdbx_description
1 polymer ?
#
loop_
_entity_poly.entity_id
_entity_poly.type
_entity_poly.pdbx_seq_one_letter_code
_entity_poly.pdbx_strand_id
1 'polypeptide(L)'
;MRGATARGGEDASGSRGGRLALASLALVLVGVGGWMLLRPSRTARIVDETIALQDAVLSDAVDPVAARGRIAAITRNIDQLPPADIRRVRDALVARLRSLGEQSVARFVDAPPEERTALLDGDIARLQVARGIFEATDQGGMRPFTEAEIREREERRRMTPEERQQADRARRPAPEPSTAASAGLDRKLFERYFEALGKRAKEKKVDLGRMVPRPPGRG
;
A
#
# COMPACT_ATOMS: atom_id res chain seq x y z
N MET A 1 -67.21 -70.86 8.60
CA MET A 1 -68.05 -69.92 7.80
C MET A 1 -67.82 -68.50 8.32
N ARG A 2 -68.51 -67.48 7.75
CA ARG A 2 -68.39 -66.03 8.03
C ARG A 2 -68.36 -65.65 9.53
N GLY A 3 -67.75 -64.54 9.97
CA GLY A 3 -66.92 -63.54 9.27
C GLY A 3 -67.06 -62.09 9.83
N ALA A 4 -66.14 -61.18 9.41
CA ALA A 4 -66.10 -59.72 9.67
C ALA A 4 -65.90 -59.26 11.13
N THR A 5 -65.39 -58.04 11.42
CA THR A 5 -64.84 -56.94 10.58
C THR A 5 -63.29 -56.96 10.63
N ALA A 6 -62.42 -55.95 10.49
CA ALA A 6 -62.38 -54.48 10.18
C ALA A 6 -60.90 -54.14 9.79
N ARG A 7 -60.41 -52.90 9.61
CA ARG A 7 -60.80 -51.69 8.84
C ARG A 7 -59.77 -50.58 9.19
N GLY A 8 -59.13 -49.96 8.19
CA GLY A 8 -58.10 -48.90 8.36
C GLY A 8 -56.67 -49.44 8.50
N GLY A 9 -55.61 -48.71 8.11
CA GLY A 9 -55.59 -47.38 7.45
C GLY A 9 -54.17 -46.77 7.41
N GLU A 10 -53.99 -45.75 6.57
CA GLU A 10 -52.96 -44.68 6.66
C GLU A 10 -51.47 -45.04 6.51
N ASP A 11 -51.03 -44.98 5.24
CA ASP A 11 -49.80 -44.36 4.73
C ASP A 11 -48.72 -43.89 5.73
N ALA A 12 -47.62 -44.66 5.85
CA ALA A 12 -46.38 -44.23 6.49
C ALA A 12 -45.53 -43.26 5.60
N SER A 13 -46.17 -42.24 5.02
CA SER A 13 -45.51 -41.22 4.19
C SER A 13 -44.80 -40.16 5.03
N GLY A 14 -43.66 -40.51 5.63
CA GLY A 14 -42.90 -39.54 6.44
C GLY A 14 -41.53 -40.01 6.94
N SER A 15 -40.47 -39.31 6.53
CA SER A 15 -39.20 -39.10 7.30
C SER A 15 -38.05 -38.55 6.45
N ARG A 16 -38.00 -38.85 5.14
CA ARG A 16 -36.85 -38.47 4.27
C ARG A 16 -36.73 -36.97 4.03
N GLY A 17 -37.86 -36.26 3.89
CA GLY A 17 -37.88 -34.81 3.61
C GLY A 17 -37.24 -33.95 4.70
N GLY A 18 -37.55 -34.21 5.97
CA GLY A 18 -37.05 -33.40 7.10
C GLY A 18 -35.52 -33.46 7.27
N ARG A 19 -34.90 -34.62 6.99
CA ARG A 19 -33.44 -34.78 7.07
C ARG A 19 -32.72 -34.06 5.94
N LEU A 20 -33.29 -34.04 4.73
CA LEU A 20 -32.76 -33.27 3.60
C LEU A 20 -32.91 -31.76 3.84
N ALA A 21 -34.06 -31.30 4.35
CA ALA A 21 -34.28 -29.88 4.67
C ALA A 21 -33.29 -29.34 5.71
N LEU A 22 -33.01 -30.11 6.78
CA LEU A 22 -32.02 -29.74 7.79
C LEU A 22 -30.58 -29.74 7.24
N ALA A 23 -30.23 -30.70 6.39
CA ALA A 23 -28.91 -30.73 5.73
C ALA A 23 -28.72 -29.51 4.80
N SER A 24 -29.74 -29.14 4.02
CA SER A 24 -29.72 -27.93 3.19
C SER A 24 -29.55 -26.66 4.02
N LEU A 25 -30.30 -26.52 5.13
CA LEU A 25 -30.21 -25.34 5.99
C LEU A 25 -28.83 -25.21 6.67
N ALA A 26 -28.26 -26.32 7.15
CA ALA A 26 -26.91 -26.33 7.72
C ALA A 26 -25.84 -25.93 6.69
N LEU A 27 -25.93 -26.42 5.45
CA LEU A 27 -24.97 -26.12 4.40
C LEU A 27 -25.07 -24.66 3.91
N VAL A 28 -26.28 -24.10 3.88
CA VAL A 28 -26.50 -22.65 3.65
C VAL A 28 -25.95 -21.81 4.80
N LEU A 29 -26.16 -22.20 6.07
CA LEU A 29 -25.63 -21.47 7.23
C LEU A 29 -24.09 -21.51 7.30
N VAL A 30 -23.46 -22.63 6.97
CA VAL A 30 -21.99 -22.74 6.84
C VAL A 30 -21.49 -21.90 5.65
N GLY A 31 -22.20 -21.90 4.53
CA GLY A 31 -21.88 -21.05 3.37
C GLY A 31 -21.94 -19.55 3.70
N VAL A 32 -23.02 -19.09 4.34
CA VAL A 32 -23.19 -17.68 4.75
C VAL A 32 -22.21 -17.29 5.86
N GLY A 33 -21.98 -18.16 6.84
CA GLY A 33 -20.99 -17.94 7.91
C GLY A 33 -19.56 -17.83 7.36
N GLY A 34 -19.17 -18.76 6.48
CA GLY A 34 -17.90 -18.71 5.76
C GLY A 34 -17.76 -17.46 4.88
N TRP A 35 -18.83 -17.07 4.19
CA TRP A 35 -18.84 -15.84 3.38
C TRP A 35 -18.75 -14.56 4.22
N MET A 36 -19.31 -14.53 5.44
CA MET A 36 -19.09 -13.43 6.38
C MET A 36 -17.67 -13.39 6.94
N LEU A 37 -17.02 -14.54 7.16
CA LEU A 37 -15.61 -14.63 7.58
C LEU A 37 -14.63 -14.26 6.45
N LEU A 38 -15.01 -14.52 5.19
CA LEU A 38 -14.27 -14.09 3.98
C LEU A 38 -14.48 -12.60 3.63
N ARG A 39 -15.41 -11.90 4.30
CA ARG A 39 -15.72 -10.51 3.98
C ARG A 39 -14.62 -9.58 4.51
N PRO A 40 -13.91 -8.81 3.65
CA PRO A 40 -12.83 -7.96 4.11
C PRO A 40 -13.33 -6.92 5.12
N SER A 41 -12.56 -6.78 6.20
CA SER A 41 -12.88 -5.89 7.33
C SER A 41 -13.09 -4.46 6.84
N ARG A 42 -13.74 -3.62 7.67
CA ARG A 42 -13.89 -2.20 7.35
C ARG A 42 -12.51 -1.53 7.16
N THR A 43 -11.52 -1.90 7.98
CA THR A 43 -10.16 -1.35 7.83
C THR A 43 -9.48 -1.84 6.56
N ALA A 44 -9.57 -3.12 6.20
CA ALA A 44 -8.98 -3.65 4.98
C ALA A 44 -9.52 -2.92 3.73
N ARG A 45 -10.85 -2.77 3.60
CA ARG A 45 -11.42 -2.01 2.48
C ARG A 45 -10.99 -0.54 2.45
N ILE A 46 -10.86 0.12 3.60
CA ILE A 46 -10.37 1.50 3.65
C ILE A 46 -8.88 1.57 3.27
N VAL A 47 -8.05 0.57 3.62
CA VAL A 47 -6.66 0.45 3.14
C VAL A 47 -6.63 0.30 1.62
N ASP A 48 -7.36 -0.67 1.07
CA ASP A 48 -7.38 -0.96 -0.37
C ASP A 48 -7.88 0.25 -1.18
N GLU A 49 -8.97 0.89 -0.73
CA GLU A 49 -9.51 2.12 -1.32
C GLU A 49 -8.50 3.27 -1.26
N THR A 50 -7.77 3.42 -0.14
CA THR A 50 -6.76 4.48 0.01
C THR A 50 -5.55 4.25 -0.88
N ILE A 51 -5.09 3.01 -1.04
CA ILE A 51 -4.00 2.65 -1.95
C ILE A 51 -4.41 2.87 -3.41
N ALA A 52 -5.65 2.50 -3.79
CA ALA A 52 -6.20 2.77 -5.12
C ALA A 52 -6.33 4.28 -5.40
N LEU A 53 -6.78 5.07 -4.41
CA LEU A 53 -6.83 6.53 -4.50
C LEU A 53 -5.42 7.13 -4.62
N GLN A 54 -4.44 6.66 -3.86
CA GLN A 54 -3.04 7.08 -3.99
C GLN A 54 -2.50 6.82 -5.40
N ASP A 55 -2.76 5.64 -5.96
CA ASP A 55 -2.26 5.29 -7.29
C ASP A 55 -2.90 6.12 -8.40
N ALA A 56 -4.23 6.27 -8.38
CA ALA A 56 -4.94 7.13 -9.32
C ALA A 56 -4.50 8.59 -9.19
N VAL A 57 -4.25 9.08 -7.97
CA VAL A 57 -3.69 10.42 -7.72
C VAL A 57 -2.30 10.57 -8.31
N LEU A 58 -1.38 9.62 -8.11
CA LEU A 58 0.00 9.73 -8.59
C LEU A 58 0.15 9.49 -10.10
N SER A 59 -0.74 8.70 -10.68
CA SER A 59 -0.78 8.42 -12.12
C SER A 59 -1.34 9.63 -12.90
N ASP A 60 -2.41 10.27 -12.39
CA ASP A 60 -3.00 11.48 -12.99
C ASP A 60 -2.25 12.79 -12.66
N ALA A 61 -1.19 12.74 -11.84
CA ALA A 61 -0.55 13.92 -11.24
C ALA A 61 0.22 14.80 -12.24
N VAL A 62 -0.52 15.66 -12.95
CA VAL A 62 0.01 16.80 -13.72
C VAL A 62 -0.16 18.12 -12.96
N ASP A 63 -1.20 18.24 -12.12
CA ASP A 63 -1.47 19.44 -11.30
C ASP A 63 -1.66 19.11 -9.79
N PRO A 64 -0.80 19.63 -8.90
CA PRO A 64 -0.97 19.51 -7.45
C PRO A 64 -2.18 20.24 -6.86
N VAL A 65 -2.78 21.22 -7.56
CA VAL A 65 -3.95 21.95 -7.08
C VAL A 65 -5.22 21.11 -7.25
N ALA A 66 -5.44 20.54 -8.44
CA ALA A 66 -6.52 19.58 -8.70
C ALA A 66 -6.47 18.34 -7.78
N ALA A 67 -5.25 17.87 -7.45
CA ALA A 67 -5.06 16.72 -6.55
C ALA A 67 -5.61 16.96 -5.12
N ARG A 68 -5.75 18.21 -4.64
CA ARG A 68 -6.15 18.54 -3.26
C ARG A 68 -7.45 17.86 -2.81
N GLY A 69 -8.45 17.78 -3.67
CA GLY A 69 -9.74 17.14 -3.33
C GLY A 69 -9.60 15.63 -3.08
N ARG A 70 -8.72 14.97 -3.83
CA ARG A 70 -8.40 13.54 -3.66
C ARG A 70 -7.50 13.31 -2.44
N ILE A 71 -6.52 14.19 -2.19
CA ILE A 71 -5.68 14.16 -0.98
C ILE A 71 -6.54 14.30 0.28
N ALA A 72 -7.53 15.20 0.29
CA ALA A 72 -8.48 15.35 1.41
C ALA A 72 -9.38 14.11 1.61
N ALA A 73 -9.61 13.29 0.57
CA ALA A 73 -10.27 11.99 0.72
C ALA A 73 -9.34 10.96 1.38
N ILE A 74 -8.06 10.94 0.97
CA ILE A 74 -7.03 10.12 1.62
C ILE A 74 -6.92 10.46 3.12
N THR A 75 -6.91 11.74 3.51
CA THR A 75 -6.93 12.14 4.94
C THR A 75 -8.11 11.52 5.70
N ARG A 76 -9.35 11.69 5.20
CA ARG A 76 -10.56 11.14 5.84
C ARG A 76 -10.56 9.62 5.94
N ASN A 77 -9.84 8.92 5.07
CA ASN A 77 -9.67 7.48 5.15
C ASN A 77 -8.58 7.10 6.18
N ILE A 78 -7.46 7.81 6.21
CA ILE A 78 -6.40 7.68 7.23
C ILE A 78 -6.94 7.90 8.64
N ASP A 79 -7.81 8.90 8.84
CA ASP A 79 -8.47 9.19 10.13
C ASP A 79 -9.33 8.03 10.66
N GLN A 80 -9.68 7.05 9.82
CA GLN A 80 -10.45 5.86 10.19
C GLN A 80 -9.58 4.59 10.36
N LEU A 81 -8.26 4.68 10.14
CA LEU A 81 -7.35 3.53 10.17
C LEU A 81 -6.49 3.47 11.45
N PRO A 82 -6.19 2.27 11.97
CA PRO A 82 -5.25 2.12 13.07
C PRO A 82 -3.79 2.35 12.60
N PRO A 83 -2.84 2.72 13.49
CA PRO A 83 -1.44 2.98 13.15
C PRO A 83 -0.62 1.80 12.59
N ALA A 84 -1.20 0.62 12.42
CA ALA A 84 -0.62 -0.50 11.69
C ALA A 84 -1.02 -0.46 10.19
N ASP A 85 -2.28 -0.13 9.91
CA ASP A 85 -2.81 -0.03 8.55
C ASP A 85 -2.35 1.26 7.85
N ILE A 86 -2.20 2.36 8.59
CA ILE A 86 -1.56 3.60 8.09
C ILE A 86 -0.12 3.34 7.63
N ARG A 87 0.61 2.42 8.30
CA ARG A 87 1.96 2.02 7.85
C ARG A 87 1.90 1.28 6.51
N ARG A 88 1.02 0.29 6.35
CA ARG A 88 0.80 -0.41 5.07
C ARG A 88 0.52 0.57 3.92
N VAL A 89 -0.32 1.58 4.16
CA VAL A 89 -0.64 2.64 3.19
C VAL A 89 0.57 3.53 2.86
N ARG A 90 1.46 3.80 3.84
CA ARG A 90 2.72 4.54 3.60
C ARG A 90 3.79 3.68 2.89
N ASP A 91 3.85 2.39 3.19
CA ASP A 91 4.78 1.45 2.56
C ASP A 91 4.41 1.23 1.08
N ALA A 92 3.11 1.10 0.77
CA ALA A 92 2.58 1.05 -0.59
C ALA A 92 2.91 2.33 -1.39
N LEU A 93 2.74 3.51 -0.77
CA LEU A 93 3.14 4.80 -1.34
C LEU A 93 4.63 4.86 -1.68
N VAL A 94 5.51 4.42 -0.76
CA VAL A 94 6.97 4.35 -0.98
C VAL A 94 7.32 3.41 -2.15
N ALA A 95 6.71 2.22 -2.19
CA ALA A 95 6.93 1.26 -3.27
C ALA A 95 6.48 1.80 -4.64
N ARG A 96 5.30 2.45 -4.70
CA ARG A 96 4.79 3.05 -5.93
C ARG A 96 5.66 4.21 -6.42
N LEU A 97 6.12 5.07 -5.53
CA LEU A 97 7.03 6.16 -5.87
C LEU A 97 8.40 5.67 -6.39
N ARG A 98 8.90 4.54 -5.88
CA ARG A 98 10.10 3.90 -6.44
C ARG A 98 9.86 3.43 -7.89
N SER A 99 8.79 2.69 -8.13
CA SER A 99 8.42 2.19 -9.47
C SER A 99 8.18 3.34 -10.47
N LEU A 100 7.57 4.44 -10.03
CA LEU A 100 7.39 5.62 -10.87
C LEU A 100 8.72 6.36 -11.11
N GLY A 101 9.64 6.38 -10.14
CA GLY A 101 11.00 6.89 -10.32
C GLY A 101 11.81 6.09 -11.34
N GLU A 102 11.73 4.75 -11.31
CA GLU A 102 12.34 3.85 -12.31
C GLU A 102 11.81 4.16 -13.72
N GLN A 103 10.49 4.32 -13.88
CA GLN A 103 9.86 4.68 -15.15
C GLN A 103 10.27 6.09 -15.62
N SER A 104 10.35 7.07 -14.73
CA SER A 104 10.79 8.43 -15.06
C SER A 104 12.25 8.48 -15.52
N VAL A 105 13.15 7.70 -14.91
CA VAL A 105 14.55 7.59 -15.36
C VAL A 105 14.62 7.05 -16.78
N ALA A 106 13.90 5.95 -17.09
CA ALA A 106 13.87 5.39 -18.44
C ALA A 106 13.33 6.42 -19.46
N ARG A 107 12.16 7.01 -19.20
CA ARG A 107 11.57 8.04 -20.07
C ARG A 107 12.49 9.23 -20.29
N PHE A 108 13.19 9.70 -19.26
CA PHE A 108 14.11 10.84 -19.37
C PHE A 108 15.36 10.52 -20.20
N VAL A 109 15.85 9.28 -20.14
CA VAL A 109 16.99 8.82 -20.95
C VAL A 109 16.59 8.73 -22.42
N ASP A 110 15.44 8.12 -22.71
CA ASP A 110 14.96 7.86 -24.07
C ASP A 110 14.41 9.12 -24.77
N ALA A 111 13.80 10.05 -24.01
CA ALA A 111 13.19 11.26 -24.57
C ALA A 111 14.21 12.24 -25.19
N PRO A 112 13.82 12.97 -26.26
CA PRO A 112 14.67 13.99 -26.87
C PRO A 112 14.84 15.23 -25.95
N PRO A 113 15.90 16.05 -26.15
CA PRO A 113 16.25 17.16 -25.26
C PRO A 113 15.11 18.16 -24.97
N GLU A 114 14.27 18.43 -25.97
CA GLU A 114 13.12 19.34 -25.93
C GLU A 114 12.01 18.85 -24.99
N GLU A 115 11.69 17.55 -25.01
CA GLU A 115 10.64 16.95 -24.17
C GLU A 115 11.06 16.81 -22.70
N ARG A 116 12.36 16.65 -22.43
CA ARG A 116 12.89 16.44 -21.08
C ARG A 116 12.46 17.52 -20.08
N THR A 117 12.30 18.77 -20.52
CA THR A 117 11.83 19.87 -19.64
C THR A 117 10.38 19.65 -19.18
N ALA A 118 9.51 19.15 -20.06
CA ALA A 118 8.11 18.85 -19.73
C ALA A 118 7.99 17.60 -18.84
N LEU A 119 8.81 16.56 -19.09
CA LEU A 119 8.87 15.37 -18.25
C LEU A 119 9.29 15.70 -16.81
N LEU A 120 10.39 16.45 -16.63
CA LEU A 120 10.83 16.89 -15.31
C LEU A 120 9.77 17.74 -14.60
N ASP A 121 9.02 18.56 -15.34
CA ASP A 121 7.97 19.41 -14.77
C ASP A 121 6.75 18.62 -14.27
N GLY A 122 6.34 17.58 -15.00
CA GLY A 122 5.31 16.64 -14.54
C GLY A 122 5.76 15.77 -13.37
N ASP A 123 7.03 15.35 -13.36
CA ASP A 123 7.58 14.55 -12.28
C ASP A 123 7.79 15.37 -10.99
N ILE A 124 8.12 16.66 -11.10
CA ILE A 124 8.09 17.62 -9.97
C ILE A 124 6.66 17.76 -9.42
N ALA A 125 5.65 17.92 -10.29
CA ALA A 125 4.26 18.00 -9.86
C ALA A 125 3.83 16.72 -9.11
N ARG A 126 4.20 15.53 -9.62
CA ARG A 126 3.95 14.25 -8.93
C ARG A 126 4.62 14.16 -7.57
N LEU A 127 5.84 14.68 -7.40
CA LEU A 127 6.51 14.72 -6.09
C LEU A 127 5.86 15.71 -5.11
N GLN A 128 5.29 16.84 -5.58
CA GLN A 128 4.49 17.74 -4.75
C GLN A 128 3.17 17.08 -4.31
N VAL A 129 2.51 16.33 -5.20
CA VAL A 129 1.33 15.54 -4.89
C VAL A 129 1.66 14.43 -3.87
N ALA A 130 2.75 13.71 -4.08
CA ALA A 130 3.26 12.70 -3.14
C ALA A 130 3.52 13.28 -1.75
N ARG A 131 4.06 14.51 -1.68
CA ARG A 131 4.24 15.24 -0.41
C ARG A 131 2.92 15.53 0.29
N GLY A 132 1.90 16.00 -0.42
CA GLY A 132 0.57 16.19 0.16
C GLY A 132 -0.06 14.88 0.67
N ILE A 133 0.18 13.74 -0.01
CA ILE A 133 -0.21 12.42 0.49
C ILE A 133 0.57 12.05 1.76
N PHE A 134 1.90 12.21 1.78
CA PHE A 134 2.70 11.89 2.98
C PHE A 134 2.28 12.72 4.18
N GLU A 135 2.06 14.03 4.00
CA GLU A 135 1.55 14.95 5.03
C GLU A 135 0.14 14.51 5.50
N ALA A 136 -0.75 14.07 4.59
CA ALA A 136 -2.05 13.47 4.94
C ALA A 136 -1.95 12.10 5.64
N THR A 137 -0.80 11.40 5.61
CA THR A 137 -0.56 10.14 6.34
C THR A 137 0.18 10.34 7.68
N ASP A 138 0.45 11.58 8.09
CA ASP A 138 1.20 11.92 9.30
C ASP A 138 0.24 12.49 10.38
N GLN A 139 -0.35 11.60 11.19
CA GLN A 139 -1.36 11.93 12.20
C GLN A 139 -0.83 12.69 13.43
N GLY A 140 -0.19 13.84 13.22
CA GLY A 140 0.04 14.83 14.28
C GLY A 140 1.15 14.50 15.30
N GLY A 141 2.12 13.65 14.97
CA GLY A 141 3.34 13.49 15.76
C GLY A 141 3.90 12.07 15.81
N MET A 142 5.04 11.90 16.51
CA MET A 142 5.55 10.57 16.83
C MET A 142 4.55 9.83 17.71
N ARG A 143 4.04 8.69 17.22
CA ARG A 143 3.38 7.71 18.08
C ARG A 143 4.28 7.41 19.29
N PRO A 144 3.74 7.22 20.51
CA PRO A 144 4.54 6.71 21.61
C PRO A 144 5.20 5.39 21.17
N PHE A 145 6.52 5.32 21.34
CA PHE A 145 7.30 4.12 21.03
C PHE A 145 6.74 2.93 21.81
N THR A 146 6.58 1.77 21.17
CA THR A 146 6.24 0.55 21.91
C THR A 146 7.39 0.16 22.83
N GLU A 147 7.14 -0.62 23.87
CA GLU A 147 8.19 -1.09 24.78
C GLU A 147 9.34 -1.79 24.04
N ALA A 148 9.06 -2.48 22.93
CA ALA A 148 10.07 -3.09 22.07
C ALA A 148 10.94 -2.04 21.35
N GLU A 149 10.34 -0.96 20.82
CA GLU A 149 11.07 0.15 20.20
C GLU A 149 11.86 0.98 21.23
N ILE A 150 11.33 1.14 22.45
CA ILE A 150 12.05 1.77 23.57
C ILE A 150 13.27 0.92 23.93
N ARG A 151 13.09 -0.40 24.09
CA ARG A 151 14.15 -1.35 24.43
C ARG A 151 15.25 -1.40 23.36
N GLU A 152 14.90 -1.52 22.07
CA GLU A 152 15.88 -1.42 20.98
C GLU A 152 16.62 -0.08 21.01
N ARG A 153 15.94 1.02 21.30
CA ARG A 153 16.55 2.35 21.35
C ARG A 153 17.50 2.52 22.53
N GLU A 154 17.26 1.83 23.65
CA GLU A 154 18.20 1.71 24.75
C GLU A 154 19.39 0.80 24.44
N GLU A 155 19.16 -0.36 23.85
CA GLU A 155 20.21 -1.28 23.37
C GLU A 155 21.15 -0.55 22.40
N ARG A 156 20.60 0.14 21.39
CA ARG A 156 21.36 1.01 20.47
C ARG A 156 22.11 2.14 21.18
N ARG A 157 21.59 2.70 22.28
CA ARG A 157 22.30 3.72 23.07
C ARG A 157 23.50 3.14 23.83
N ARG A 158 23.41 1.88 24.27
CA ARG A 158 24.47 1.15 24.98
C ARG A 158 25.57 0.64 24.03
N MET A 159 25.22 0.27 22.80
CA MET A 159 26.18 -0.09 21.73
C MET A 159 27.15 1.06 21.41
N THR A 160 28.41 0.71 21.13
CA THR A 160 29.45 1.58 20.55
C THR A 160 29.12 2.00 19.10
N PRO A 161 29.81 3.01 18.53
CA PRO A 161 29.60 3.41 17.13
C PRO A 161 29.82 2.28 16.11
N GLU A 162 30.75 1.35 16.40
CA GLU A 162 31.10 0.24 15.52
C GLU A 162 30.05 -0.87 15.58
N GLU A 163 29.64 -1.28 16.80
CA GLU A 163 28.52 -2.20 16.99
C GLU A 163 27.22 -1.67 16.36
N ARG A 164 26.95 -0.36 16.45
CA ARG A 164 25.82 0.26 15.74
C ARG A 164 25.94 0.09 14.24
N GLN A 165 27.10 0.37 13.63
CA GLN A 165 27.29 0.14 12.19
C GLN A 165 27.14 -1.33 11.80
N GLN A 166 27.61 -2.25 12.63
CA GLN A 166 27.50 -3.69 12.38
C GLN A 166 26.05 -4.17 12.52
N ALA A 167 25.32 -3.69 13.53
CA ALA A 167 23.89 -3.93 13.70
C ALA A 167 23.05 -3.29 12.57
N ASP A 168 23.40 -2.08 12.09
CA ASP A 168 22.75 -1.43 10.95
C ASP A 168 23.06 -2.10 9.61
N ARG A 169 24.20 -2.80 9.48
CA ARG A 169 24.47 -3.71 8.34
C ARG A 169 23.66 -5.01 8.46
N ALA A 170 23.58 -5.60 9.65
CA ALA A 170 22.85 -6.86 9.87
C ALA A 170 21.32 -6.72 9.84
N ARG A 171 20.79 -5.55 10.25
CA ARG A 171 19.36 -5.19 10.19
C ARG A 171 18.98 -4.48 8.90
N ARG A 172 19.94 -4.15 8.02
CA ARG A 172 19.62 -3.71 6.66
C ARG A 172 18.89 -4.87 5.97
N PRO A 173 17.68 -4.68 5.42
CA PRO A 173 17.18 -5.66 4.47
C PRO A 173 18.22 -5.80 3.35
N ALA A 174 18.39 -7.02 2.84
CA ALA A 174 19.15 -7.23 1.61
C ALA A 174 18.62 -6.24 0.56
N PRO A 175 19.50 -5.60 -0.26
CA PRO A 175 19.05 -4.62 -1.24
C PRO A 175 17.96 -5.28 -2.10
N GLU A 176 16.74 -4.74 -1.99
CA GLU A 176 15.56 -5.39 -2.58
C GLU A 176 15.83 -5.63 -4.07
N PRO A 177 15.52 -6.82 -4.59
CA PRO A 177 15.93 -7.21 -5.93
C PRO A 177 15.45 -6.15 -6.93
N SER A 178 16.40 -5.62 -7.71
CA SER A 178 16.15 -4.66 -8.79
C SER A 178 14.94 -5.14 -9.58
N THR A 179 13.94 -4.28 -9.75
CA THR A 179 12.76 -4.63 -10.55
C THR A 179 13.22 -4.93 -11.98
N ALA A 180 12.41 -5.62 -12.79
CA ALA A 180 12.76 -5.84 -14.19
C ALA A 180 12.98 -4.52 -14.98
N ALA A 181 12.52 -3.37 -14.46
CA ALA A 181 12.80 -2.04 -14.99
C ALA A 181 14.14 -1.44 -14.50
N SER A 182 14.59 -1.74 -13.28
CA SER A 182 15.90 -1.30 -12.74
C SER A 182 17.03 -2.33 -12.92
N ALA A 183 16.74 -3.54 -13.40
CA ALA A 183 17.71 -4.59 -13.74
C ALA A 183 18.49 -4.30 -15.05
N GLY A 184 19.12 -3.13 -15.14
CA GLY A 184 19.86 -2.65 -16.32
C GLY A 184 20.13 -1.14 -16.33
N LEU A 185 19.42 -0.36 -15.51
CA LEU A 185 19.65 1.08 -15.36
C LEU A 185 20.97 1.36 -14.62
N ASP A 186 21.98 1.85 -15.36
CA ASP A 186 23.23 2.36 -14.75
C ASP A 186 22.89 3.44 -13.71
N ARG A 187 23.47 3.30 -12.52
CA ARG A 187 23.42 4.28 -11.43
C ARG A 187 23.70 5.72 -11.90
N LYS A 188 24.58 5.91 -12.90
CA LYS A 188 24.86 7.23 -13.49
C LYS A 188 23.64 7.87 -14.16
N LEU A 189 22.74 7.07 -14.75
CA LEU A 189 21.49 7.56 -15.35
C LEU A 189 20.52 8.04 -14.26
N PHE A 190 20.43 7.28 -13.16
CA PHE A 190 19.70 7.67 -11.96
C PHE A 190 20.23 8.97 -11.35
N GLU A 191 21.55 9.09 -11.18
CA GLU A 191 22.19 10.30 -10.64
C GLU A 191 21.98 11.51 -11.56
N ARG A 192 22.16 11.35 -12.88
CA ARG A 192 21.93 12.40 -13.89
C ARG A 192 20.47 12.86 -13.95
N TYR A 193 19.51 11.94 -13.86
CA TYR A 193 18.08 12.27 -13.82
C TYR A 193 17.74 13.08 -12.56
N PHE A 194 18.16 12.63 -11.38
CA PHE A 194 17.86 13.33 -10.14
C PHE A 194 18.62 14.66 -9.98
N GLU A 195 19.80 14.82 -10.58
CA GLU A 195 20.46 16.12 -10.71
C GLU A 195 19.63 17.08 -11.58
N ALA A 196 19.17 16.63 -12.75
CA ALA A 196 18.34 17.44 -13.63
C ALA A 196 16.99 17.82 -12.98
N LEU A 197 16.33 16.88 -12.31
CA LEU A 197 15.09 17.10 -11.54
C LEU A 197 15.32 18.09 -10.39
N GLY A 198 16.42 17.93 -9.64
CA GLY A 198 16.79 18.81 -8.54
C GLY A 198 17.18 20.22 -8.99
N LYS A 199 17.81 20.38 -10.16
CA LYS A 199 18.05 21.68 -10.79
C LYS A 199 16.73 22.32 -11.22
N ARG A 200 15.87 21.57 -11.91
CA ARG A 200 14.58 22.08 -12.42
C ARG A 200 13.63 22.47 -11.29
N ALA A 201 13.63 21.75 -10.17
CA ALA A 201 12.88 22.11 -8.99
C ALA A 201 13.35 23.44 -8.38
N LYS A 202 14.67 23.69 -8.32
CA LYS A 202 15.24 24.98 -7.88
C LYS A 202 14.85 26.13 -8.81
N GLU A 203 14.90 25.92 -10.13
CA GLU A 203 14.42 26.92 -11.12
C GLU A 203 12.95 27.29 -10.87
N LYS A 204 12.09 26.30 -10.61
CA LYS A 204 10.67 26.48 -10.31
C LYS A 204 10.37 26.86 -8.85
N LYS A 205 11.41 27.05 -8.01
CA LYS A 205 11.33 27.37 -6.57
C LYS A 205 10.51 26.35 -5.75
N VAL A 206 10.53 25.08 -6.18
CA VAL A 206 9.84 23.96 -5.51
C VAL A 206 10.79 23.23 -4.56
N ASP A 207 10.42 23.11 -3.29
CA ASP A 207 11.10 22.25 -2.32
C ASP A 207 10.60 20.79 -2.43
N LEU A 208 11.45 19.92 -2.99
CA LEU A 208 11.23 18.46 -3.02
C LEU A 208 11.59 17.76 -1.69
N GLY A 209 12.24 18.45 -0.75
CA GLY A 209 12.59 17.92 0.57
C GLY A 209 13.31 16.56 0.53
N ARG A 210 12.73 15.57 1.22
CA ARG A 210 13.23 14.18 1.24
C ARG A 210 12.59 13.27 0.18
N MET A 211 11.78 13.82 -0.74
CA MET A 211 11.00 13.00 -1.69
C MET A 211 11.79 12.51 -2.91
N VAL A 212 13.04 12.95 -3.07
CA VAL A 212 13.96 12.41 -4.09
C VAL A 212 14.41 11.01 -3.64
N PRO A 213 14.05 9.92 -4.37
CA PRO A 213 14.56 8.59 -4.08
C PRO A 213 16.08 8.56 -4.10
N ARG A 214 16.70 7.88 -3.13
CA ARG A 214 18.15 7.63 -3.19
C ARG A 214 18.44 6.62 -4.30
N PRO A 215 19.56 6.77 -5.04
CA PRO A 215 20.01 5.74 -5.97
C PRO A 215 20.26 4.42 -5.21
N PRO A 216 20.14 3.26 -5.89
CA PRO A 216 20.38 1.96 -5.26
C PRO A 216 21.76 1.91 -4.62
N GLY A 217 21.81 1.45 -3.37
CA GLY A 217 23.05 1.37 -2.60
C GLY A 217 23.99 0.31 -3.15
N ARG A 218 25.30 0.48 -2.93
CA ARG A 218 26.23 -0.65 -3.00
C ARG A 218 25.76 -1.75 -2.05
N GLY A 219 25.76 -2.99 -2.55
CA GLY A 219 25.96 -4.19 -1.72
C GLY A 219 27.36 -4.19 -1.11
#